data_AF-A0A812XSV9-F1
#
_entry.id   AF-A0A812XSV9-F1
#
_cell.length_a   1.000
_cell.length_b   1.000
_cell.length_c   1.000
_cell.angle_alpha   90.00
_cell.angle_beta   90.00
_cell.angle_gamma   90.00
#
_symmetry.space_group_name_H-M   'P 1'
#
loop_
_entity.id
_entity.type
_entity.pdbx_description
1 polymer ?
#
loop_
_entity_poly.entity_id
_entity_poly.type
_entity_poly.pdbx_seq_one_letter_code
_entity_poly.pdbx_strand_id
1 'polypeptide(L)'
;MDLAVLQSELKAAKERWEDLKLGKAKKEVATFPFPVSALLAAQQPPTAKAFDVYEIPVKLVIHSLEPEVTVEVPSAELPAQLQSKIADAVLATWKKHLKKKAAPWGIMPTFEWVDANFAKLLQLDPECLHPYEGCDENDCTVKRYAIGPPAAPPAPEEEEEESEEESEDEEDDAEAEAMRERLAALLAEVENSAGDGRKKLSPEEIERKRKEAEELGDKCKIMSKKERSEQNKSRKEKAGQRQAKTGSKNRKFEGEGATSKEEKKKKNTENVKKRFGIA
;
A
#
# COMPACT_ATOMS: atom_id res chain seq x y z
N MET A 1 -22.93 -26.63 21.11
CA MET A 1 -21.50 -26.95 20.90
C MET A 1 -20.97 -27.53 22.19
N ASP A 2 -19.97 -28.41 22.13
CA ASP A 2 -19.47 -29.12 23.31
C ASP A 2 -18.23 -28.45 23.89
N LEU A 3 -18.17 -28.40 25.24
CA LEU A 3 -17.02 -27.88 25.98
C LEU A 3 -15.74 -28.68 25.70
N ALA A 4 -15.86 -30.01 25.53
CA ALA A 4 -14.73 -30.88 25.23
C ALA A 4 -14.06 -30.51 23.91
N VAL A 5 -14.87 -30.16 22.89
CA VAL A 5 -14.41 -29.75 21.56
C VAL A 5 -13.71 -28.39 21.63
N LEU A 6 -14.24 -27.45 22.42
CA LEU A 6 -13.58 -26.17 22.67
C LEU A 6 -12.21 -26.36 23.31
N GLN A 7 -12.12 -27.21 24.33
CA GLN A 7 -10.86 -27.48 25.02
C GLN A 7 -9.85 -28.20 24.13
N SER A 8 -10.27 -29.11 23.26
CA SER A 8 -9.37 -29.73 22.28
C SER A 8 -8.86 -28.72 21.26
N GLU A 9 -9.72 -27.82 20.78
CA GLU A 9 -9.34 -26.81 19.79
C GLU A 9 -8.38 -25.76 20.39
N LEU A 10 -8.61 -25.33 21.63
CA LEU A 10 -7.69 -24.44 22.35
C LEU A 10 -6.33 -25.09 22.65
N LYS A 11 -6.30 -26.40 22.93
CA LYS A 11 -5.04 -27.14 23.09
C LYS A 11 -4.29 -27.24 21.77
N ALA A 12 -4.99 -27.58 20.69
CA ALA A 12 -4.40 -27.62 19.35
C ALA A 12 -3.87 -26.24 18.91
N ALA A 13 -4.59 -25.17 19.22
CA ALA A 13 -4.13 -23.81 18.98
C ALA A 13 -2.88 -23.49 19.81
N LYS A 14 -2.81 -23.87 21.09
CA LYS A 14 -1.62 -23.66 21.92
C LYS A 14 -0.40 -24.47 21.48
N GLU A 15 -0.61 -25.66 20.92
CA GLU A 15 0.47 -26.47 20.36
C GLU A 15 1.04 -25.87 19.07
N ARG A 16 0.19 -25.19 18.29
CA ARG A 16 0.61 -24.52 17.06
C ARG A 16 1.25 -23.16 17.29
N TRP A 17 0.69 -22.37 18.20
CA TRP A 17 1.21 -21.05 18.57
C TRP A 17 1.62 -21.10 20.04
N GLU A 18 2.91 -21.26 20.29
CA GLU A 18 3.46 -21.36 21.66
C GLU A 18 3.18 -20.10 22.48
N ASP A 19 3.11 -18.94 21.82
CA ASP A 19 2.82 -17.63 22.42
C ASP A 19 1.34 -17.40 22.76
N LEU A 20 0.46 -18.37 22.46
CA LEU A 20 -0.97 -18.24 22.72
C LEU A 20 -1.27 -18.23 24.23
N LYS A 21 -1.76 -17.10 24.73
CA LYS A 21 -2.18 -16.94 26.13
C LYS A 21 -3.64 -17.36 26.29
N LEU A 22 -3.85 -18.43 27.06
CA LEU A 22 -5.18 -18.92 27.42
C LEU A 22 -5.60 -18.37 28.79
N GLY A 23 -6.72 -17.66 28.83
CA GLY A 23 -7.39 -17.22 30.05
C GLY A 23 -8.63 -18.03 30.32
N LYS A 24 -8.90 -18.31 31.60
CA LYS A 24 -10.12 -18.96 32.07
C LYS A 24 -10.69 -18.15 33.22
N ALA A 25 -12.01 -18.16 33.38
CA ALA A 25 -12.65 -17.59 34.54
C ALA A 25 -12.14 -18.23 35.84
N LYS A 26 -12.20 -17.48 36.94
CA LYS A 26 -11.89 -17.98 38.28
C LYS A 26 -12.85 -19.13 38.62
N LYS A 27 -12.32 -20.20 39.23
CA LYS A 27 -13.07 -21.43 39.56
C LYS A 27 -14.26 -21.20 40.52
N GLU A 28 -14.30 -20.05 41.18
CA GLU A 28 -15.30 -19.69 42.20
C GLU A 28 -16.53 -18.94 41.63
N VAL A 29 -16.56 -18.69 40.31
CA VAL A 29 -17.66 -17.98 39.65
C VAL A 29 -18.70 -18.98 39.14
N ALA A 30 -19.99 -18.69 39.32
CA ALA A 30 -21.11 -19.55 38.90
C ALA A 30 -21.13 -19.89 37.39
N THR A 31 -20.51 -19.05 36.56
CA THR A 31 -20.38 -19.23 35.10
C THR A 31 -19.15 -20.06 34.68
N PHE A 32 -18.36 -20.59 35.62
CA PHE A 32 -17.20 -21.43 35.31
C PHE A 32 -17.62 -22.62 34.42
N PRO A 33 -16.95 -22.85 33.27
CA PRO A 33 -15.61 -22.39 32.89
C PRO A 33 -15.52 -21.07 32.09
N PHE A 34 -16.63 -20.37 31.87
CA PHE A 34 -16.70 -19.15 31.06
C PHE A 34 -16.55 -17.86 31.88
N PRO A 35 -16.04 -16.76 31.28
CA PRO A 35 -15.50 -16.67 29.92
C PRO A 35 -14.15 -17.38 29.75
N VAL A 36 -13.95 -17.94 28.56
CA VAL A 36 -12.68 -18.51 28.10
C VAL A 36 -12.07 -17.53 27.10
N SER A 37 -10.83 -17.10 27.31
CA SER A 37 -10.14 -16.19 26.40
C SER A 37 -8.92 -16.82 25.75
N ALA A 38 -8.71 -16.57 24.46
CA ALA A 38 -7.51 -16.92 23.72
C ALA A 38 -6.90 -15.65 23.13
N LEU A 39 -5.71 -15.28 23.58
CA LEU A 39 -4.96 -14.12 23.08
C LEU A 39 -3.76 -14.59 22.27
N LEU A 40 -3.71 -14.18 21.01
CA LEU A 40 -2.60 -14.40 20.09
C LEU A 40 -1.98 -13.07 19.71
N ALA A 41 -0.67 -12.92 19.85
CA ALA A 41 0.07 -11.80 19.28
C ALA A 41 0.51 -12.19 17.86
N ALA A 42 -0.24 -11.73 16.85
CA ALA A 42 0.12 -11.95 15.45
C ALA A 42 1.38 -11.15 15.13
N GLN A 43 2.43 -11.83 14.70
CA GLN A 43 3.73 -11.22 14.39
C GLN A 43 3.71 -10.61 12.99
N GLN A 44 4.45 -9.52 12.79
CA GLN A 44 4.58 -8.86 11.50
C GLN A 44 5.16 -9.82 10.43
N PRO A 45 4.41 -10.11 9.35
CA PRO A 45 4.94 -10.89 8.25
C PRO A 45 5.89 -10.06 7.38
N PRO A 46 6.78 -10.69 6.59
CA PRO A 46 7.69 -9.98 5.69
C PRO A 46 7.00 -9.05 4.68
N THR A 47 5.75 -9.35 4.34
CA THR A 47 4.90 -8.54 3.44
C THR A 47 4.45 -7.22 4.06
N ALA A 48 4.48 -7.12 5.39
CA ALA A 48 4.06 -5.95 6.15
C ALA A 48 5.24 -5.13 6.69
N LYS A 49 6.49 -5.40 6.29
CA LYS A 49 7.70 -4.65 6.70
C LYS A 49 7.63 -3.14 6.43
N ALA A 50 6.75 -2.71 5.53
CA ALA A 50 6.50 -1.29 5.25
C ALA A 50 5.70 -0.58 6.35
N PHE A 51 5.05 -1.30 7.26
CA PHE A 51 4.30 -0.75 8.38
C PHE A 51 5.15 -0.79 9.64
N ASP A 52 5.10 0.25 10.47
CA ASP A 52 5.84 0.28 11.75
C ASP A 52 5.09 -0.37 12.91
N VAL A 53 4.31 -1.41 12.63
CA VAL A 53 3.62 -2.22 13.64
C VAL A 53 4.19 -3.62 13.64
N TYR A 54 4.75 -4.01 14.79
CA TYR A 54 5.44 -5.29 14.94
C TYR A 54 4.49 -6.42 15.32
N GLU A 55 3.47 -6.12 16.13
CA GLU A 55 2.53 -7.13 16.61
C GLU A 55 1.10 -6.60 16.69
N ILE A 56 0.15 -7.48 16.35
CA ILE A 56 -1.29 -7.22 16.53
C ILE A 56 -1.82 -8.27 17.52
N PRO A 57 -2.02 -7.91 18.80
CA PRO A 57 -2.64 -8.79 19.77
C PRO A 57 -4.13 -8.93 19.50
N VAL A 58 -4.59 -10.14 19.17
CA VAL A 58 -6.00 -10.48 18.96
C VAL A 58 -6.45 -11.40 20.09
N LYS A 59 -7.44 -10.94 20.86
CA LYS A 59 -8.04 -11.67 21.98
C LYS A 59 -9.46 -12.06 21.64
N LEU A 60 -9.71 -13.36 21.54
CA LEU A 60 -11.04 -13.94 21.40
C LEU A 60 -11.58 -14.28 22.80
N VAL A 61 -12.76 -13.78 23.16
CA VAL A 61 -13.42 -14.04 24.43
C VAL A 61 -14.73 -14.76 24.18
N ILE A 62 -14.83 -16.00 24.67
CA ILE A 62 -16.01 -16.85 24.53
C ILE A 62 -16.79 -16.80 25.84
N HIS A 63 -18.02 -16.28 25.81
CA HIS A 63 -18.81 -16.04 27.02
C HIS A 63 -19.70 -17.21 27.44
N SER A 64 -20.05 -18.10 26.52
CA SER A 64 -20.96 -19.21 26.79
C SER A 64 -20.73 -20.39 25.83
N LEU A 65 -21.51 -21.46 25.97
CA LEU A 65 -21.55 -22.57 25.00
C LEU A 65 -22.30 -22.19 23.72
N GLU A 66 -23.01 -21.06 23.75
CA GLU A 66 -23.59 -20.44 22.57
C GLU A 66 -22.48 -19.68 21.82
N PRO A 67 -22.63 -19.44 20.51
CA PRO A 67 -21.63 -18.77 19.69
C PRO A 67 -21.58 -17.24 19.96
N GLU A 68 -21.53 -16.87 21.24
CA GLU A 68 -21.31 -15.50 21.71
C GLU A 68 -19.81 -15.30 21.96
N VAL A 69 -19.16 -14.69 20.97
CA VAL A 69 -17.74 -14.36 21.02
C VAL A 69 -17.54 -12.87 20.83
N THR A 70 -16.80 -12.30 21.76
CA THR A 70 -16.32 -10.91 21.71
C THR A 70 -14.86 -10.94 21.26
N VAL A 71 -14.50 -10.05 20.34
CA VAL A 71 -13.12 -9.89 19.88
C VAL A 71 -12.60 -8.57 20.41
N GLU A 72 -11.44 -8.60 21.05
CA GLU A 72 -10.72 -7.43 21.57
C GLU A 72 -9.33 -7.39 20.95
N VAL A 73 -8.85 -6.19 20.62
CA VAL A 73 -7.48 -5.98 20.08
C VAL A 73 -6.73 -5.05 21.03
N PRO A 74 -6.18 -5.56 22.16
CA PRO A 74 -5.55 -4.73 23.17
C PRO A 74 -4.15 -4.30 22.72
N SER A 75 -4.05 -3.34 21.80
CA SER A 75 -2.79 -2.76 21.34
C SER A 75 -2.66 -1.31 21.79
N ALA A 76 -1.46 -0.91 22.23
CA ALA A 76 -1.15 0.50 22.49
C ALA A 76 -0.70 1.25 21.22
N GLU A 77 -0.21 0.52 20.22
CA GLU A 77 0.31 1.09 18.96
C GLU A 77 -0.81 1.42 17.97
N LEU A 78 -1.96 0.75 18.09
CA LEU A 78 -3.08 0.94 17.18
C LEU A 78 -4.09 1.95 17.74
N PRO A 79 -4.62 2.88 16.93
CA PRO A 79 -5.72 3.75 17.32
C PRO A 79 -6.98 2.95 17.67
N ALA A 80 -7.79 3.45 18.60
CA ALA A 80 -9.03 2.81 19.03
C ALA A 80 -10.00 2.53 17.85
N GLN A 81 -10.05 3.43 16.86
CA GLN A 81 -10.88 3.27 15.66
C GLN A 81 -10.43 2.08 14.79
N LEU A 82 -9.12 1.92 14.62
CA LEU A 82 -8.56 0.80 13.88
C LEU A 82 -8.73 -0.50 14.67
N GLN A 83 -8.56 -0.47 16.00
CA GLN A 83 -8.82 -1.63 16.86
C GLN A 83 -10.27 -2.14 16.73
N SER A 84 -11.26 -1.24 16.74
CA SER A 84 -12.66 -1.64 16.56
C SER A 84 -12.92 -2.21 15.17
N LYS A 85 -12.38 -1.58 14.11
CA LYS A 85 -12.50 -2.07 12.73
C LYS A 85 -11.87 -3.45 12.55
N ILE A 86 -10.70 -3.69 13.16
CA ILE A 86 -10.04 -5.00 13.15
C ILE A 86 -10.88 -6.03 13.92
N ALA A 87 -11.37 -5.68 15.12
CA ALA A 87 -12.22 -6.55 15.92
C ALA A 87 -13.48 -6.99 15.15
N ASP A 88 -14.14 -6.04 14.46
CA ASP A 88 -15.32 -6.32 13.63
C ASP A 88 -14.99 -7.22 12.43
N ALA A 89 -13.86 -6.99 11.76
CA ALA A 89 -13.40 -7.80 10.64
C ALA A 89 -13.09 -9.25 11.06
N VAL A 90 -12.44 -9.41 12.22
CA VAL A 90 -12.15 -10.73 12.81
C VAL A 90 -13.44 -11.41 13.23
N LEU A 91 -14.37 -10.70 13.86
CA LEU A 91 -15.67 -11.24 14.29
C LEU A 91 -16.52 -11.68 13.09
N ALA A 92 -16.56 -10.88 12.01
CA ALA A 92 -17.21 -11.26 10.75
C ALA A 92 -16.59 -12.51 10.13
N THR A 93 -15.26 -12.64 10.20
CA THR A 93 -14.55 -13.82 9.68
C THR A 93 -14.83 -15.05 10.53
N TRP A 94 -14.80 -14.92 11.86
CA TRP A 94 -15.17 -15.97 12.79
C TRP A 94 -16.60 -16.48 12.55
N LYS A 95 -17.57 -15.58 12.37
CA LYS A 95 -18.95 -15.92 11.98
C LYS A 95 -19.05 -16.68 10.65
N LYS A 96 -18.16 -16.40 9.68
CA LYS A 96 -18.07 -17.16 8.42
C LYS A 96 -17.49 -18.56 8.65
N HIS A 97 -16.53 -18.71 9.55
CA HIS A 97 -15.95 -20.01 9.89
C HIS A 97 -16.93 -20.89 10.67
N LEU A 98 -17.72 -20.34 11.59
CA LEU A 98 -18.76 -21.09 12.29
C LEU A 98 -19.79 -21.73 11.36
N LYS A 99 -20.11 -21.08 10.23
CA LYS A 99 -21.03 -21.63 9.23
C LYS A 99 -20.45 -22.87 8.52
N LYS A 100 -19.12 -23.03 8.53
CA LYS A 100 -18.45 -24.19 7.95
C LYS A 100 -18.37 -25.29 9.01
N LYS A 101 -19.09 -26.39 8.79
CA LYS A 101 -19.10 -27.57 9.68
C LYS A 101 -17.72 -28.20 9.96
N ALA A 102 -16.68 -27.81 9.20
CA ALA A 102 -15.32 -28.32 9.35
C ALA A 102 -14.57 -27.76 10.58
N ALA A 103 -15.00 -26.62 11.13
CA ALA A 103 -14.36 -26.00 12.30
C ALA A 103 -15.43 -25.64 13.35
N PRO A 104 -15.61 -26.45 14.39
CA PRO A 104 -16.72 -26.29 15.34
C PRO A 104 -16.67 -24.95 16.07
N TRP A 105 -15.49 -24.49 16.52
CA TRP A 105 -15.34 -23.13 17.08
C TRP A 105 -14.63 -22.16 16.14
N GLY A 106 -13.93 -22.64 15.12
CA GLY A 106 -13.31 -21.77 14.11
C GLY A 106 -12.17 -20.92 14.66
N ILE A 107 -11.58 -21.27 15.80
CA ILE A 107 -10.51 -20.50 16.47
C ILE A 107 -9.24 -20.53 15.63
N MET A 108 -8.78 -21.74 15.28
CA MET A 108 -7.60 -21.92 14.44
C MET A 108 -7.69 -21.19 13.09
N PRO A 109 -8.74 -21.40 12.25
CA PRO A 109 -8.81 -20.74 10.96
C PRO A 109 -8.97 -19.22 11.07
N THR A 110 -9.53 -18.72 12.18
CA THR A 110 -9.60 -17.27 12.44
C THR A 110 -8.21 -16.69 12.70
N PHE A 111 -7.39 -17.34 13.52
CA PHE A 111 -6.02 -16.91 13.76
C PHE A 111 -5.13 -17.04 12.52
N GLU A 112 -5.24 -18.13 11.77
CA GLU A 112 -4.55 -18.27 10.47
C GLU A 112 -4.94 -17.14 9.49
N TRP A 113 -6.21 -16.75 9.49
CA TRP A 113 -6.68 -15.65 8.65
C TRP A 113 -6.11 -14.30 9.10
N VAL A 114 -5.98 -14.06 10.40
CA VAL A 114 -5.34 -12.86 10.95
C VAL A 114 -3.88 -12.79 10.50
N ASP A 115 -3.10 -13.86 10.66
CA ASP A 115 -1.70 -13.92 10.23
C ASP A 115 -1.57 -13.66 8.71
N ALA A 116 -2.43 -14.29 7.91
CA ALA A 116 -2.41 -14.14 6.46
C ALA A 116 -2.87 -12.76 5.95
N ASN A 117 -3.67 -12.03 6.73
CA ASN A 117 -4.25 -10.74 6.34
C ASN A 117 -3.72 -9.57 7.19
N PHE A 118 -2.63 -9.75 7.92
CA PHE A 118 -2.02 -8.73 8.77
C PHE A 118 -1.93 -7.35 8.09
N ALA A 119 -1.32 -7.28 6.90
CA ALA A 119 -1.18 -6.03 6.15
C ALA A 119 -2.54 -5.42 5.74
N LYS A 120 -3.55 -6.26 5.45
CA LYS A 120 -4.89 -5.78 5.09
C LYS A 120 -5.67 -5.28 6.30
N LEU A 121 -5.43 -5.86 7.47
CA LEU A 121 -6.02 -5.40 8.73
C LEU A 121 -5.56 -3.98 9.06
N LEU A 122 -4.27 -3.69 8.84
CA LEU A 122 -3.72 -2.34 9.01
C LEU A 122 -4.25 -1.33 7.99
N GLN A 123 -4.69 -1.80 6.81
CA GLN A 123 -5.27 -0.98 5.74
C GLN A 123 -6.79 -0.81 5.82
N LEU A 124 -7.45 -1.36 6.85
CA LEU A 124 -8.89 -1.19 7.02
C LEU A 124 -9.28 0.27 7.25
N ASP A 125 -8.38 1.06 7.81
CA ASP A 125 -8.59 2.47 8.05
C ASP A 125 -7.49 3.34 7.41
N PRO A 126 -7.70 3.84 6.18
CA PRO A 126 -6.69 4.64 5.50
C PRO A 126 -6.43 5.99 6.18
N GLU A 127 -7.37 6.50 6.98
CA GLU A 127 -7.22 7.76 7.71
C GLU A 127 -6.18 7.67 8.84
N CYS A 128 -5.95 6.47 9.36
CA CYS A 128 -4.95 6.18 10.38
C CYS A 128 -3.55 5.87 9.80
N LEU A 129 -3.40 5.85 8.47
CA LEU A 129 -2.16 5.51 7.77
C LEU A 129 -1.43 6.76 7.32
N HIS A 130 -0.27 7.01 7.94
CA HIS A 130 0.58 8.17 7.65
C HIS A 130 1.79 7.73 6.82
N PRO A 131 1.81 7.98 5.50
CA PRO A 131 2.94 7.62 4.67
C PRO A 131 4.14 8.53 4.94
N TYR A 132 5.34 7.96 5.05
CA TYR A 132 6.59 8.70 5.14
C TYR A 132 7.70 8.01 4.33
N GLU A 133 8.76 8.74 4.02
CA GLU A 133 9.95 8.18 3.37
C GLU A 133 10.93 7.68 4.44
N GLY A 134 11.23 6.39 4.41
CA GLY A 134 12.26 5.80 5.27
C GLY A 134 13.29 5.03 4.45
N CYS A 135 14.31 4.52 5.12
CA CYS A 135 15.31 3.64 4.49
C CYS A 135 14.99 2.17 4.80
N ASP A 136 15.23 1.29 3.83
CA ASP A 136 15.23 -0.15 4.04
C ASP A 136 16.58 -0.65 4.60
N GLU A 137 16.71 -1.96 4.79
CA GLU A 137 17.95 -2.61 5.26
C GLU A 137 19.15 -2.43 4.29
N ASN A 138 18.91 -1.92 3.06
CA ASN A 138 19.92 -1.68 2.02
C ASN A 138 20.15 -0.17 1.75
N ASP A 139 19.77 0.71 2.68
CA ASP A 139 19.86 2.17 2.55
C ASP A 139 19.11 2.74 1.33
N CYS A 140 18.11 2.02 0.81
CA CYS A 140 17.25 2.49 -0.27
C CYS A 140 16.02 3.18 0.30
N THR A 141 15.68 4.35 -0.26
CA THR A 141 14.48 5.10 0.11
C THR A 141 13.24 4.30 -0.28
N VAL A 142 12.45 3.92 0.71
CA VAL A 142 11.18 3.20 0.57
C VAL A 142 10.06 3.94 1.26
N LYS A 143 8.86 3.87 0.69
CA LYS A 143 7.66 4.43 1.31
C LYS A 143 7.23 3.51 2.47
N ARG A 144 7.26 4.05 3.69
CA ARG A 144 6.84 3.39 4.93
C ARG A 144 5.54 4.03 5.43
N TYR A 145 4.85 3.33 6.33
CA TYR A 145 3.56 3.74 6.88
C TYR A 145 3.63 3.67 8.41
N ALA A 146 3.50 4.83 9.04
CA ALA A 146 3.25 4.93 10.46
C ALA A 146 1.74 4.81 10.70
N ILE A 147 1.36 4.08 11.76
CA ILE A 147 -0.03 3.98 12.17
C ILE A 147 -0.23 4.91 13.36
N GLY A 148 -1.11 5.87 13.21
CA GLY A 148 -1.39 6.89 14.21
C GLY A 148 -2.87 7.21 14.25
N PRO A 149 -3.33 7.98 15.25
CA PRO A 149 -4.70 8.48 15.28
C PRO A 149 -5.03 9.13 13.92
N PRO A 150 -6.31 9.10 13.51
CA PRO A 150 -6.71 9.71 12.25
C PRO A 150 -6.17 11.14 12.21
N ALA A 151 -5.58 11.53 11.07
CA ALA A 151 -5.14 12.90 10.89
C ALA A 151 -6.30 13.81 11.30
N ALA A 152 -6.12 14.60 12.37
CA ALA A 152 -7.08 15.63 12.68
C ALA A 152 -7.26 16.45 11.39
N PRO A 153 -8.49 16.86 11.02
CA PRO A 153 -8.62 17.91 10.01
C PRO A 153 -7.67 19.04 10.43
N PRO A 154 -6.91 19.63 9.50
CA PRO A 154 -5.95 20.67 9.85
C PRO A 154 -6.68 21.65 10.76
N ALA A 155 -6.25 21.72 12.01
CA ALA A 155 -6.74 22.74 12.90
C ALA A 155 -6.41 24.06 12.18
N PRO A 156 -7.37 24.98 12.00
CA PRO A 156 -7.00 26.33 11.61
C PRO A 156 -5.95 26.77 12.63
N GLU A 157 -4.74 27.06 12.14
CA GLU A 157 -3.61 27.44 12.96
C GLU A 157 -4.07 28.55 13.91
N GLU A 158 -4.08 28.25 15.21
CA GLU A 158 -4.29 29.25 16.25
C GLU A 158 -3.11 30.22 16.17
N GLU A 159 -3.40 31.40 15.63
CA GLU A 159 -2.87 32.72 15.97
C GLU A 159 -1.70 32.74 16.96
N GLU A 160 -0.49 32.94 16.44
CA GLU A 160 0.49 33.81 17.11
C GLU A 160 0.48 35.16 16.37
N GLU A 161 -0.01 36.18 17.06
CA GLU A 161 -0.16 37.57 16.63
C GLU A 161 1.16 38.16 16.08
N GLU A 162 1.12 38.68 14.86
CA GLU A 162 1.70 40.00 14.56
C GLU A 162 0.91 40.68 13.42
N SER A 163 0.08 41.63 13.85
CA SER A 163 -0.49 42.76 13.11
C SER A 163 0.20 43.12 11.78
N GLU A 164 -0.54 43.07 10.66
CA GLU A 164 -0.82 44.24 9.81
C GLU A 164 -1.72 43.88 8.58
N GLU A 165 -2.76 44.70 8.43
CA GLU A 165 -3.48 45.06 7.21
C GLU A 165 -4.55 44.13 6.61
N GLU A 166 -5.79 44.59 6.83
CA GLU A 166 -7.02 44.39 6.06
C GLU A 166 -6.83 44.51 4.54
N SER A 167 -7.77 43.87 3.83
CA SER A 167 -8.27 44.09 2.46
C SER A 167 -7.62 43.27 1.35
N GLU A 168 -8.38 42.28 0.84
CA GLU A 168 -8.65 42.02 -0.58
C GLU A 168 -9.51 40.73 -0.75
N ASP A 169 -10.69 40.73 -0.11
CA ASP A 169 -11.81 39.84 -0.47
C ASP A 169 -12.56 40.53 -1.64
N GLU A 170 -12.39 40.04 -2.89
CA GLU A 170 -13.38 40.15 -3.99
C GLU A 170 -12.87 39.61 -5.34
N GLU A 171 -11.56 39.37 -5.54
CA GLU A 171 -11.03 38.86 -6.83
C GLU A 171 -10.97 37.32 -6.96
N ASP A 172 -10.96 36.57 -5.86
CA ASP A 172 -10.84 35.10 -5.86
C ASP A 172 -12.14 34.36 -6.25
N ASP A 173 -13.31 34.98 -6.08
CA ASP A 173 -14.60 34.35 -6.43
C ASP A 173 -14.82 34.27 -7.95
N ALA A 174 -14.30 35.25 -8.71
CA ALA A 174 -14.45 35.27 -10.17
C ALA A 174 -13.63 34.17 -10.86
N GLU A 175 -12.42 33.88 -10.36
CA GLU A 175 -11.61 32.77 -10.88
C GLU A 175 -12.19 31.41 -10.49
N ALA A 176 -12.76 31.29 -9.29
CA ALA A 176 -13.43 30.07 -8.84
C ALA A 176 -14.69 29.76 -9.67
N GLU A 177 -15.49 30.77 -10.02
CA GLU A 177 -16.64 30.61 -10.92
C GLU A 177 -16.19 30.27 -12.35
N ALA A 178 -15.17 30.93 -12.88
CA ALA A 178 -14.64 30.64 -14.21
C ALA A 178 -14.09 29.19 -14.32
N MET A 179 -13.46 28.69 -13.26
CA MET A 179 -12.98 27.30 -13.21
C MET A 179 -14.15 26.30 -13.15
N ARG A 180 -15.21 26.61 -12.38
CA ARG A 180 -16.42 25.77 -12.29
C ARG A 180 -17.16 25.70 -13.63
N GLU A 181 -17.28 26.83 -14.33
CA GLU A 181 -17.94 26.88 -15.63
C GLU A 181 -17.14 26.10 -16.70
N ARG A 182 -15.81 26.19 -16.66
CA ARG A 182 -14.93 25.41 -17.54
C ARG A 182 -15.03 23.90 -17.30
N LEU A 183 -15.15 23.46 -16.05
CA LEU A 183 -15.35 22.05 -15.69
C LEU A 183 -16.73 21.54 -16.13
N ALA A 184 -17.77 22.36 -15.98
CA ALA A 184 -19.12 22.02 -16.43
C ALA A 184 -19.21 21.87 -17.96
N ALA A 185 -18.55 22.75 -18.71
CA ALA A 185 -18.48 22.65 -20.18
C ALA A 185 -17.78 21.37 -20.64
N LEU A 186 -16.69 20.97 -19.96
CA LEU A 186 -15.92 19.77 -20.29
C LEU A 186 -16.71 18.48 -20.00
N LEU A 187 -17.50 18.47 -18.91
CA LEU A 187 -18.43 17.38 -18.61
C LEU A 187 -19.56 17.28 -19.63
N ALA A 188 -20.14 18.40 -20.06
CA ALA A 188 -21.17 18.43 -21.08
C ALA A 188 -20.66 17.97 -22.47
N GLU A 189 -19.41 18.28 -22.81
CA GLU A 189 -18.77 17.80 -24.04
C GLU A 189 -18.53 16.29 -24.01
N VAL A 190 -18.10 15.75 -22.86
CA VAL A 190 -17.97 14.30 -22.66
C VAL A 190 -19.32 13.60 -22.75
N GLU A 191 -20.38 14.16 -22.16
CA GLU A 191 -21.73 13.59 -22.20
C GLU A 191 -22.33 13.62 -23.62
N ASN A 192 -22.13 14.72 -24.36
CA ASN A 192 -22.52 14.80 -25.77
C ASN A 192 -21.71 13.85 -26.67
N SER A 193 -20.42 13.63 -26.36
CA SER A 193 -19.58 12.66 -27.09
C SER A 193 -19.93 11.20 -26.78
N ALA A 194 -20.51 10.92 -25.60
CA ALA A 194 -20.99 9.60 -25.21
C ALA A 194 -22.35 9.23 -25.81
N GLY A 195 -23.07 10.21 -26.38
CA GLY A 195 -24.39 10.05 -27.01
C GLY A 195 -24.38 9.34 -28.38
N ASP A 196 -23.25 9.28 -29.09
CA ASP A 196 -23.17 8.72 -30.46
C ASP A 196 -22.40 7.37 -30.54
N GLY A 197 -22.33 6.65 -29.41
CA GLY A 197 -21.55 5.40 -29.28
C GLY A 197 -22.34 4.12 -29.01
N ARG A 198 -23.68 4.17 -28.94
CA ARG A 198 -24.52 2.98 -28.67
C ARG A 198 -25.44 2.62 -29.84
N LYS A 199 -24.87 2.47 -31.04
CA LYS A 199 -25.49 1.62 -32.06
C LYS A 199 -25.23 0.16 -31.66
N LYS A 200 -26.30 -0.56 -31.32
CA LYS A 200 -26.28 -2.01 -31.10
C LYS A 200 -25.72 -2.66 -32.38
N LEU A 201 -24.50 -3.19 -32.31
CA LEU A 201 -23.87 -3.94 -33.41
C LEU A 201 -24.77 -5.12 -33.78
N SER A 202 -24.95 -5.36 -35.09
CA SER A 202 -25.77 -6.48 -35.57
C SER A 202 -25.06 -7.82 -35.30
N PRO A 203 -25.80 -8.95 -35.19
CA PRO A 203 -25.21 -10.26 -34.91
C PRO A 203 -24.13 -10.68 -35.91
N GLU A 204 -24.21 -10.21 -37.16
CA GLU A 204 -23.24 -10.53 -38.22
C GLU A 204 -21.88 -9.82 -38.03
N GLU A 205 -21.85 -8.63 -37.43
CA GLU A 205 -20.60 -7.91 -37.16
C GLU A 205 -19.84 -8.51 -35.97
N ILE A 206 -20.55 -9.12 -35.02
CA ILE A 206 -19.96 -9.84 -33.88
C ILE A 206 -19.27 -11.12 -34.36
N GLU A 207 -19.89 -11.87 -35.28
CA GLU A 207 -19.25 -13.05 -35.88
C GLU A 207 -18.05 -12.68 -36.75
N ARG A 208 -18.14 -11.58 -37.51
CA ARG A 208 -17.01 -11.10 -38.31
C ARG A 208 -15.82 -10.69 -37.42
N LYS A 209 -16.06 -9.98 -36.31
CA LYS A 209 -15.01 -9.63 -35.34
C LYS A 209 -14.45 -10.84 -34.59
N ARG A 210 -15.29 -11.85 -34.32
CA ARG A 210 -14.85 -13.09 -33.66
C ARG A 210 -13.96 -13.92 -34.59
N LYS A 211 -14.29 -13.97 -35.88
CA LYS A 211 -13.50 -14.65 -36.92
C LYS A 211 -12.17 -13.94 -37.18
N GLU A 212 -12.16 -12.61 -37.15
CA GLU A 212 -10.95 -11.79 -37.28
C GLU A 212 -10.03 -11.92 -36.04
N ALA A 213 -10.60 -12.12 -34.85
CA ALA A 213 -9.85 -12.42 -33.63
C ALA A 213 -9.26 -13.85 -33.63
N GLU A 214 -9.93 -14.81 -34.27
CA GLU A 214 -9.44 -16.18 -34.45
C GLU A 214 -8.26 -16.22 -35.45
N GLU A 215 -8.32 -15.46 -36.55
CA GLU A 215 -7.20 -15.27 -37.49
C GLU A 215 -5.99 -14.51 -36.89
N LEU A 216 -6.21 -13.69 -35.86
CA LEU A 216 -5.15 -13.01 -35.11
C LEU A 216 -4.53 -13.89 -34.01
N GLY A 217 -5.23 -14.94 -33.55
CA GLY A 217 -4.74 -15.91 -32.58
C GLY A 217 -3.53 -16.71 -33.07
N ASP A 218 -3.48 -17.02 -34.38
CA ASP A 218 -2.37 -17.75 -35.00
C ASP A 218 -1.12 -16.89 -35.29
N LYS A 219 -1.20 -15.57 -35.08
CA LYS A 219 -0.05 -14.64 -35.25
C LYS A 219 0.73 -14.39 -33.95
N CYS A 220 0.33 -14.96 -32.82
CA CYS A 220 1.15 -14.98 -31.60
C CYS A 220 2.21 -16.09 -31.63
N LYS A 221 2.89 -16.28 -32.77
CA LYS A 221 4.17 -16.99 -32.80
C LYS A 221 5.20 -16.02 -32.22
N ILE A 222 5.80 -16.39 -31.08
CA ILE A 222 6.82 -15.59 -30.40
C ILE A 222 7.94 -15.28 -31.39
N MET A 223 7.95 -14.05 -31.92
CA MET A 223 8.95 -13.58 -32.87
C MET A 223 10.34 -13.66 -32.23
N SER A 224 11.28 -14.30 -32.93
CA SER A 224 12.65 -14.46 -32.44
C SER A 224 13.33 -13.10 -32.26
N LYS A 225 14.23 -12.98 -31.28
CA LYS A 225 14.96 -11.74 -30.93
C LYS A 225 15.60 -11.02 -32.13
N LYS A 226 15.92 -11.76 -33.20
CA LYS A 226 16.53 -11.24 -34.42
C LYS A 226 15.56 -10.36 -35.23
N GLU A 227 14.31 -10.79 -35.40
CA GLU A 227 13.29 -10.04 -36.17
C GLU A 227 12.79 -8.81 -35.38
N ARG A 228 12.74 -8.90 -34.05
CA ARG A 228 12.40 -7.76 -33.17
C ARG A 228 13.45 -6.64 -33.23
N SER A 229 14.70 -6.96 -33.61
CA SER A 229 15.76 -5.98 -33.77
C SER A 229 15.70 -5.25 -35.11
N GLU A 230 15.14 -5.86 -36.16
CA GLU A 230 14.99 -5.25 -37.48
C GLU A 230 13.80 -4.28 -37.53
N GLN A 231 12.67 -4.62 -36.90
CA GLN A 231 11.54 -3.70 -36.78
C GLN A 231 11.85 -2.44 -35.94
N ASN A 232 12.83 -2.50 -35.03
CA ASN A 232 13.24 -1.33 -34.25
C ASN A 232 14.25 -0.42 -34.99
N LYS A 233 14.82 -0.85 -36.12
CA LYS A 233 15.68 0.02 -36.96
C LYS A 233 14.84 1.11 -37.64
N SER A 234 13.67 0.76 -38.17
CA SER A 234 12.77 1.72 -38.83
C SER A 234 12.19 2.77 -37.86
N ARG A 235 12.07 2.43 -36.57
CA ARG A 235 11.65 3.37 -35.52
C ARG A 235 12.76 4.36 -35.14
N LYS A 236 14.04 3.95 -35.21
CA LYS A 236 15.20 4.84 -35.03
C LYS A 236 15.43 5.78 -36.22
N GLU A 237 15.05 5.38 -37.43
CA GLU A 237 15.11 6.24 -38.63
C GLU A 237 13.96 7.26 -38.68
N LYS A 238 12.78 6.95 -38.12
CA LYS A 238 11.64 7.88 -38.00
C LYS A 238 11.72 8.85 -36.82
N ALA A 239 12.51 8.53 -35.79
CA ALA A 239 12.81 9.47 -34.73
C ALA A 239 13.87 10.46 -35.25
N GLY A 240 13.40 11.61 -35.73
CA GLY A 240 14.24 12.69 -36.28
C GLY A 240 15.56 12.81 -35.52
N GLN A 241 16.65 12.61 -36.25
CA GLN A 241 17.99 12.61 -35.71
C GLN A 241 18.26 14.02 -35.17
N ARG A 242 18.20 14.18 -33.84
CA ARG A 242 18.61 15.43 -33.20
C ARG A 242 20.00 15.74 -33.73
N GLN A 243 20.12 16.79 -34.54
CA GLN A 243 21.42 17.35 -34.90
C GLN A 243 22.06 17.75 -33.58
N ALA A 244 22.97 16.91 -33.07
CA ALA A 244 23.88 17.34 -32.04
C ALA A 244 24.57 18.59 -32.59
N LYS A 245 24.62 19.67 -31.80
CA LYS A 245 25.47 20.82 -32.09
C LYS A 245 26.86 20.27 -32.44
N THR A 246 27.23 20.36 -33.70
CA THR A 246 28.57 20.05 -34.20
C THR A 246 29.50 21.17 -33.76
N GLY A 247 29.79 21.23 -32.47
CA GLY A 247 31.03 21.85 -31.99
C GLY A 247 32.19 20.94 -32.39
N SER A 248 33.22 21.51 -33.02
CA SER A 248 34.39 20.77 -33.51
C SER A 248 34.99 19.91 -32.40
N LYS A 249 35.02 18.58 -32.61
CA LYS A 249 35.54 17.60 -31.64
C LYS A 249 37.02 17.74 -31.27
N ASN A 250 37.79 18.64 -31.90
CA ASN A 250 39.25 18.67 -31.79
C ASN A 250 39.89 19.97 -31.29
N ARG A 251 39.14 20.97 -30.80
CA ARG A 251 39.76 22.09 -30.09
C ARG A 251 39.03 22.36 -28.79
N LYS A 252 39.60 21.87 -27.69
CA LYS A 252 39.29 22.39 -26.36
C LYS A 252 39.71 23.86 -26.36
N PHE A 253 38.85 24.71 -25.84
CA PHE A 253 39.08 26.13 -25.64
C PHE A 253 40.38 26.34 -24.83
N GLU A 254 41.39 26.93 -25.47
CA GLU A 254 42.64 27.42 -24.86
C GLU A 254 42.45 28.89 -24.47
N GLY A 255 41.55 29.15 -23.52
CA GLY A 255 41.43 30.46 -22.88
C GLY A 255 42.15 30.48 -21.53
N GLU A 256 42.64 31.66 -21.13
CA GLU A 256 43.25 31.95 -19.83
C GLU A 256 42.37 31.41 -18.69
N GLY A 257 42.76 30.27 -18.12
CA GLY A 257 41.99 29.55 -17.09
C GLY A 257 41.74 28.06 -17.36
N ALA A 258 42.04 27.56 -18.56
CA ALA A 258 41.96 26.14 -18.88
C ALA A 258 43.16 25.36 -18.30
N THR A 259 43.10 24.98 -17.02
CA THR A 259 44.11 24.11 -16.40
C THR A 259 44.22 22.79 -17.16
N SER A 260 45.44 22.45 -17.55
CA SER A 260 45.71 21.26 -18.36
C SER A 260 45.30 19.97 -17.62
N LYS A 261 45.01 18.91 -18.38
CA LYS A 261 44.64 17.59 -17.81
C LYS A 261 45.76 17.02 -16.92
N GLU A 262 47.00 17.46 -17.14
CA GLU A 262 48.18 17.10 -16.36
C GLU A 262 48.21 17.79 -14.99
N GLU A 263 47.87 19.08 -14.93
CA GLU A 263 47.78 19.83 -13.67
C GLU A 263 46.65 19.31 -12.76
N LYS A 264 45.50 18.94 -13.34
CA LYS A 264 44.42 18.29 -12.59
C LYS A 264 44.85 16.95 -12.00
N LYS A 265 45.66 16.17 -12.73
CA LYS A 265 46.16 14.88 -12.23
C LYS A 265 47.19 15.08 -11.11
N LYS A 266 48.09 16.07 -11.24
CA LYS A 266 49.05 16.46 -10.19
C LYS A 266 48.37 16.91 -8.90
N LYS A 267 47.39 17.84 -8.99
CA LYS A 267 46.63 18.30 -7.82
C LYS A 267 45.87 17.17 -7.12
N ASN A 268 45.33 16.22 -7.88
CA ASN A 268 44.61 15.10 -7.29
C ASN A 268 45.57 14.14 -6.56
N THR A 269 46.75 13.86 -7.11
CA THR A 269 47.76 13.04 -6.43
C THR A 269 48.34 13.71 -5.19
N GLU A 270 48.50 15.04 -5.21
CA GLU A 270 48.95 15.81 -4.04
C GLU A 270 47.90 15.83 -2.93
N ASN A 271 46.62 15.98 -3.28
CA ASN A 271 45.53 15.93 -2.31
C ASN A 271 45.35 14.54 -1.70
N VAL A 272 45.55 13.47 -2.48
CA VAL A 272 45.52 12.10 -1.96
C VAL A 272 46.69 11.87 -1.01
N LYS A 273 47.92 12.32 -1.35
CA LYS A 273 49.06 12.23 -0.43
C LYS A 273 48.85 13.00 0.87
N LYS A 274 48.29 14.21 0.81
CA LYS A 274 47.92 15.00 2.00
C LYS A 274 46.85 14.33 2.86
N ARG A 275 45.84 13.71 2.24
CA ARG A 275 44.75 13.03 2.97
C ARG A 275 45.19 11.77 3.70
N PHE A 276 46.19 11.07 3.17
CA PHE A 276 46.67 9.80 3.73
C PHE A 276 48.01 9.93 4.49
N GLY A 277 48.55 11.14 4.64
CA GLY A 277 49.75 11.40 5.44
C GLY A 277 51.03 10.73 4.93
N ILE A 278 51.08 10.40 3.63
CA ILE A 278 52.25 9.78 3.00
C ILE A 278 53.07 10.92 2.38
N ALA A 279 54.18 11.29 3.04
CA ALA A 279 55.19 12.19 2.49
C ALA A 279 55.81 11.58 1.22
#